data_AF-D9SSC7-F1
#
_entry.id   AF-D9SSC7-F1
#
_cell.length_a   1.000
_cell.length_b   1.000
_cell.length_c   1.000
_cell.angle_alpha   90.00
_cell.angle_beta   90.00
_cell.angle_gamma   90.00
#
_symmetry.space_group_name_H-M   'P 1'
#
loop_
_entity.id
_entity.type
_entity.pdbx_description
1 polymer ?
#
loop_
_entity_poly.entity_id
_entity_poly.type
_entity_poly.pdbx_seq_one_letter_code
_entity_poly.pdbx_strand_id
1 'polypeptide(L)'
;MSSSSNDVYYTLAKIPKHRQEHIAKRVKDFIKEYKIRKWPLDFVEIILQIQKEQSIPLHVQSITTLSNKVDATTVYSEEHRKFIVIVNRKKMQYPFKISKHRRLNFTLAHEIAHIYLGHHELPDECKSEEDIKIEELEADEFAGRLLMPKEKITTCNFTSIANVAEKFNVSEWAVFKRLSILNRRELNGSETFLVCENCENIEINPEDNYCKICGIHLEEGVRGITTMKYNDGYEINQDTNRVVTCPNCGNTDIEDHHHNCIICGQFLFNECSNDHDCGNINIPGNARYCPQCGATTNFKNTGLLRDWQLARGALLNKMEFEDDICGTSTVNKKIENWICLVFTLEAENYNILHTLLEGSTGKLCGDTLVIYVIDTNFKNKLSKDKYIDLIRVKAEAEFSIKIKDVKIATMEDFYPIIDLSKDNDLMF
;
A
#
# COMPACT_ATOMS: atom_id res chain seq x y z
N MET A 1 14.94 -1.86 24.35
CA MET A 1 14.89 -0.39 24.17
C MET A 1 16.31 0.15 24.30
N SER A 2 17.09 0.15 23.23
CA SER A 2 18.35 0.90 23.18
C SER A 2 18.04 2.32 22.72
N SER A 3 18.60 3.32 23.38
CA SER A 3 18.35 4.73 23.08
C SER A 3 18.81 5.06 21.65
N SER A 4 17.89 5.60 20.85
CA SER A 4 18.14 6.09 19.48
C SER A 4 19.07 7.30 19.41
N SER A 5 19.54 7.82 20.55
CA SER A 5 20.28 9.08 20.67
C SER A 5 21.74 9.03 20.18
N ASN A 6 22.29 7.84 19.89
CA ASN A 6 23.69 7.68 19.45
C ASN A 6 23.85 7.34 17.95
N ASP A 7 22.77 7.36 17.16
CA ASP A 7 22.89 7.16 15.70
C ASP A 7 23.15 8.49 14.99
N VAL A 8 24.35 8.65 14.43
CA VAL A 8 24.76 9.85 13.68
C VAL A 8 23.86 10.10 12.46
N TYR A 9 23.19 9.05 11.95
CA TYR A 9 22.27 9.13 10.81
C TYR A 9 20.81 9.39 11.21
N TYR A 10 20.48 9.42 12.50
CA TYR A 10 19.14 9.80 12.96
C TYR A 10 18.98 11.32 12.92
N THR A 11 18.56 11.84 11.75
CA THR A 11 18.43 13.28 11.52
C THR A 11 17.11 13.86 12.00
N LEU A 12 16.07 13.04 12.23
CA LEU A 12 14.75 13.50 12.70
C LEU A 12 14.83 14.28 14.03
N ALA A 13 15.74 13.92 14.94
CA ALA A 13 15.93 14.66 16.19
C ALA A 13 16.37 16.12 15.97
N LYS A 14 16.96 16.42 14.81
CA LYS A 14 17.47 17.75 14.45
C LYS A 14 16.40 18.62 13.78
N ILE A 15 15.28 18.04 13.34
CA ILE A 15 14.17 18.75 12.71
C ILE A 15 13.08 18.98 13.77
N PRO A 16 12.64 20.24 14.02
CA PRO A 16 11.55 20.51 14.95
C PRO A 16 10.26 19.74 14.61
N LYS A 17 9.53 19.26 15.63
CA LYS A 17 8.33 18.41 15.44
C LYS A 17 7.29 19.02 14.49
N HIS A 18 7.00 20.32 14.63
CA HIS A 18 6.02 21.00 13.77
C HIS A 18 6.46 21.03 12.29
N ARG A 19 7.77 21.12 12.00
CA ARG A 19 8.28 21.02 10.63
C ARG A 19 8.23 19.58 10.11
N GLN A 20 8.46 18.57 10.96
CA GLN A 20 8.23 17.16 10.57
C GLN A 20 6.77 16.86 10.20
N GLU A 21 5.81 17.47 10.91
CA GLU A 21 4.38 17.41 10.61
C GLU A 21 4.07 18.15 9.30
N HIS A 22 4.70 19.30 9.06
CA HIS A 22 4.62 20.02 7.78
C HIS A 22 5.12 19.16 6.61
N ILE A 23 6.28 18.52 6.75
CA ILE A 23 6.82 17.60 5.73
C ILE A 23 5.86 16.44 5.49
N ALA A 24 5.30 15.83 6.54
CA ALA A 24 4.33 14.74 6.40
C ALA A 24 3.13 15.18 5.54
N LYS A 25 2.59 16.37 5.84
CA LYS A 25 1.47 16.95 5.09
C LYS A 25 1.86 17.19 3.63
N ARG A 26 3.00 17.84 3.37
CA ARG A 26 3.45 18.16 2.00
C ARG A 26 3.73 16.92 1.16
N VAL A 27 4.24 15.85 1.74
CA VAL A 27 4.40 14.55 1.04
C VAL A 27 3.04 13.99 0.64
N LYS A 28 2.04 14.04 1.53
CA LYS A 28 0.66 13.61 1.21
C LYS A 28 0.05 14.48 0.11
N ASP A 29 0.22 15.79 0.20
CA ASP A 29 -0.27 16.74 -0.81
C ASP A 29 0.34 16.42 -2.19
N PHE A 30 1.66 16.18 -2.25
CA PHE A 30 2.36 15.78 -3.49
C PHE A 30 1.82 14.47 -4.08
N ILE A 31 1.69 13.42 -3.26
CA ILE A 31 1.18 12.11 -3.69
C ILE A 31 -0.23 12.25 -4.28
N LYS A 32 -1.09 13.04 -3.62
CA LYS A 32 -2.48 13.28 -4.03
C LYS A 32 -2.55 14.10 -5.31
N GLU A 33 -1.79 15.18 -5.40
CA GLU A 33 -1.77 16.09 -6.55
C GLU A 33 -1.36 15.36 -7.84
N TYR A 34 -0.31 14.54 -7.78
CA TYR A 34 0.18 13.77 -8.93
C TYR A 34 -0.38 12.35 -9.02
N LYS A 35 -1.39 12.01 -8.20
CA LYS A 35 -2.09 10.72 -8.20
C LYS A 35 -1.12 9.52 -8.19
N ILE A 36 -0.09 9.60 -7.34
CA ILE A 36 0.96 8.59 -7.26
C ILE A 36 0.43 7.35 -6.56
N ARG A 37 0.34 6.24 -7.31
CA ARG A 37 -0.21 4.96 -6.81
C ARG A 37 0.75 3.78 -6.90
N LYS A 38 1.89 3.95 -7.57
CA LYS A 38 2.83 2.86 -7.87
C LYS A 38 4.24 3.24 -7.42
N TRP A 39 4.94 2.26 -6.85
CA TRP A 39 6.36 2.33 -6.49
C TRP A 39 7.10 1.18 -7.16
N PRO A 40 8.40 1.31 -7.45
CA PRO A 40 9.25 2.48 -7.21
C PRO A 40 8.85 3.72 -8.01
N LEU A 41 9.24 4.90 -7.51
CA LEU A 41 9.09 6.15 -8.24
C LEU A 41 10.31 6.39 -9.13
N ASP A 42 10.06 6.78 -10.38
CA ASP A 42 11.05 7.35 -11.28
C ASP A 42 10.86 8.87 -11.33
N PHE A 43 11.71 9.60 -10.59
CA PHE A 43 11.63 11.05 -10.52
C PHE A 43 12.04 11.74 -11.81
N VAL A 44 12.75 11.06 -12.73
CA VAL A 44 12.99 11.62 -14.06
C VAL A 44 11.67 11.71 -14.80
N GLU A 45 10.88 10.63 -14.80
CA GLU A 45 9.56 10.61 -15.44
C GLU A 45 8.59 11.61 -14.79
N ILE A 46 8.51 11.62 -13.46
CA ILE A 46 7.62 12.51 -12.71
C ILE A 46 7.96 13.98 -13.01
N ILE A 47 9.23 14.37 -12.96
CA ILE A 47 9.65 15.76 -13.21
C ILE A 47 9.34 16.19 -14.66
N LEU A 48 9.56 15.30 -15.64
CA LEU A 48 9.21 15.57 -17.03
C LEU A 48 7.70 15.72 -17.21
N GLN A 49 6.89 14.95 -16.49
CA GLN A 49 5.45 15.09 -16.45
C GLN A 49 5.03 16.44 -15.85
N ILE A 50 5.59 16.83 -14.71
CA ILE A 50 5.34 18.13 -14.05
C ILE A 50 5.62 19.28 -15.01
N GLN A 51 6.76 19.24 -15.70
CA GLN A 51 7.14 20.28 -16.66
C GLN A 51 6.17 20.32 -17.86
N LYS A 52 5.72 19.16 -18.36
CA LYS A 52 4.80 19.07 -19.50
C LYS A 52 3.41 19.58 -19.14
N GLU A 53 2.92 19.24 -17.96
CA GLU A 53 1.60 19.65 -17.46
C GLU A 53 1.58 21.11 -16.96
N GLN A 54 2.75 21.69 -16.70
CA GLN A 54 2.93 23.01 -16.09
C GLN A 54 2.19 23.17 -14.76
N SER A 55 2.01 22.07 -14.01
CA SER A 55 1.39 22.06 -12.69
C SER A 55 2.14 22.96 -11.70
N ILE A 56 3.45 23.08 -11.89
CA ILE A 56 4.34 24.04 -11.23
C ILE A 56 5.11 24.77 -12.34
N PRO A 57 5.41 26.08 -12.20
CA PRO A 57 6.29 26.80 -13.12
C PRO A 57 7.72 26.28 -12.97
N LEU A 58 7.97 25.10 -13.53
CA LEU A 58 9.20 24.33 -13.44
C LEU A 58 9.80 24.17 -14.84
N HIS A 59 11.10 24.38 -14.94
CA HIS A 59 11.89 24.07 -16.13
C HIS A 59 13.09 23.22 -15.76
N VAL A 60 13.32 22.15 -16.51
CA VAL A 60 14.42 21.23 -16.28
C VAL A 60 15.39 21.38 -17.44
N GLN A 61 16.65 21.61 -17.09
CA GLN A 61 17.74 21.68 -18.06
C GLN A 61 18.90 20.82 -17.62
N SER A 62 19.65 20.28 -18.59
CA SER A 62 20.89 19.56 -18.30
C SER A 62 22.09 20.33 -18.85
N ILE A 63 23.10 20.54 -18.01
CA ILE A 63 24.30 21.30 -18.38
C ILE A 63 25.57 20.52 -18.02
N THR A 64 26.67 20.83 -18.71
CA THR A 64 27.98 20.18 -18.50
C THR A 64 28.92 21.01 -17.63
N THR A 65 28.57 22.25 -17.31
CA THR A 65 29.39 23.20 -16.55
C THR A 65 29.31 23.02 -15.04
N LEU A 66 28.36 22.23 -14.53
CA LEU A 66 28.26 21.92 -13.11
C LEU A 66 29.49 21.18 -12.58
N SER A 67 29.83 21.47 -11.33
CA SER A 67 30.87 20.76 -10.59
C SER A 67 30.59 19.26 -10.54
N ASN A 68 31.64 18.45 -10.64
CA ASN A 68 31.55 16.99 -10.48
C ASN A 68 31.11 16.56 -9.06
N LYS A 69 30.89 17.48 -8.13
CA LYS A 69 30.33 17.16 -6.80
C LYS A 69 28.80 17.27 -6.76
N VAL A 70 28.18 17.93 -7.74
CA VAL A 70 26.75 18.23 -7.78
C VAL A 70 26.08 17.34 -8.83
N ASP A 71 25.02 16.64 -8.44
CA ASP A 71 24.25 15.78 -9.34
C ASP A 71 23.08 16.55 -9.97
N ALA A 72 22.36 17.34 -9.17
CA ALA A 72 21.41 18.34 -9.61
C ALA A 72 21.34 19.48 -8.56
N THR A 73 20.71 20.59 -8.92
CA THR A 73 20.43 21.73 -8.03
C THR A 73 19.23 22.51 -8.58
N THR A 74 18.52 23.22 -7.70
CA THR A 74 17.37 24.05 -8.05
C THR A 74 17.65 25.51 -7.76
N VAL A 75 17.28 26.36 -8.72
CA VAL A 75 17.33 27.81 -8.56
C VAL A 75 15.99 28.41 -8.96
N TYR A 76 15.55 29.43 -8.24
CA TYR A 76 14.39 30.22 -8.64
C TYR A 76 14.84 31.37 -9.56
N SER A 77 14.24 31.49 -10.74
CA SER A 77 14.48 32.59 -11.66
C SER A 77 13.37 33.62 -11.52
N GLU A 78 13.69 34.78 -10.93
CA GLU A 78 12.74 35.90 -10.81
C GLU A 78 12.28 36.41 -12.17
N GLU A 79 13.23 36.58 -13.10
CA GLU A 79 12.99 37.06 -14.48
C GLU A 79 11.92 36.22 -15.19
N HIS A 80 12.00 34.89 -15.04
CA HIS A 80 11.12 33.96 -15.73
C HIS A 80 9.99 33.44 -14.82
N ARG A 81 9.93 33.90 -13.56
CA ARG A 81 9.00 33.45 -12.51
C ARG A 81 8.83 31.93 -12.45
N LYS A 82 9.95 31.20 -12.54
CA LYS A 82 9.98 29.74 -12.62
C LYS A 82 11.15 29.14 -11.86
N PHE A 83 10.94 27.94 -11.31
CA PHE A 83 12.01 27.11 -10.79
C PHE A 83 12.77 26.44 -11.94
N ILE A 84 14.09 26.46 -11.86
CA ILE A 84 14.96 25.81 -12.83
C ILE A 84 15.72 24.69 -12.10
N VAL A 85 15.38 23.45 -12.40
CA VAL A 85 16.13 22.28 -11.95
C VAL A 85 17.24 22.01 -12.96
N ILE A 86 18.48 22.12 -12.51
CA ILE A 86 19.67 21.98 -13.32
C ILE A 86 20.32 20.63 -13.00
N VAL A 87 20.30 19.72 -13.97
CA VAL A 87 20.89 18.38 -13.85
C VAL A 87 22.30 18.37 -14.43
N ASN A 88 23.24 17.75 -13.72
CA ASN A 88 24.60 17.59 -14.21
C ASN A 88 24.67 16.49 -15.27
N ARG A 89 24.76 16.90 -16.54
CA ARG A 89 24.78 15.98 -17.70
C ARG A 89 25.96 15.00 -17.67
N LYS A 90 27.08 15.36 -17.03
CA LYS A 90 28.26 14.46 -16.90
C LYS A 90 27.99 13.28 -15.96
N LYS A 91 26.99 13.38 -15.10
CA LYS A 91 26.63 12.36 -14.10
C LYS A 91 25.30 11.68 -14.36
N MET A 92 24.48 12.27 -15.21
CA MET A 92 23.21 11.68 -15.61
C MET A 92 23.45 10.36 -16.34
N GLN A 93 23.05 9.26 -15.71
CA GLN A 93 23.04 7.94 -16.31
C GLN A 93 21.64 7.35 -16.11
N TYR A 94 20.88 7.31 -17.20
CA TYR A 94 19.48 6.89 -17.23
C TYR A 94 19.28 5.93 -18.41
N PRO A 95 18.53 4.82 -18.27
CA PRO A 95 17.80 4.38 -17.07
C PRO A 95 18.71 3.95 -15.90
N PHE A 96 18.15 3.84 -14.68
CA PHE A 96 18.88 3.57 -13.44
C PHE A 96 19.41 2.12 -13.32
N LYS A 97 20.50 1.81 -14.04
CA LYS A 97 21.06 0.44 -14.09
C LYS A 97 21.80 -0.01 -12.81
N ILE A 98 22.47 0.90 -12.11
CA ILE A 98 23.26 0.58 -10.91
C ILE A 98 23.03 1.60 -9.79
N SER A 99 23.39 1.25 -8.56
CA SER A 99 23.22 2.07 -7.34
C SER A 99 23.71 3.52 -7.50
N LYS A 100 24.86 3.75 -8.17
CA LYS A 100 25.38 5.09 -8.42
C LYS A 100 24.46 5.96 -9.29
N HIS A 101 23.74 5.36 -10.23
CA HIS A 101 22.82 6.06 -11.13
C HIS A 101 21.55 6.48 -10.37
N ARG A 102 21.10 5.63 -9.45
CA ARG A 102 19.92 5.84 -8.60
C ARG A 102 20.07 7.00 -7.62
N ARG A 103 21.30 7.49 -7.37
CA ARG A 103 21.53 8.71 -6.58
C ARG A 103 20.82 9.91 -7.20
N LEU A 104 20.80 10.01 -8.54
CA LEU A 104 20.10 11.08 -9.24
C LEU A 104 18.60 11.11 -8.89
N ASN A 105 17.97 9.93 -8.76
CA ASN A 105 16.55 9.83 -8.40
C ASN A 105 16.26 10.50 -7.05
N PHE A 106 17.11 10.25 -6.05
CA PHE A 106 17.01 10.88 -4.73
C PHE A 106 17.29 12.38 -4.79
N THR A 107 18.33 12.80 -5.52
CA THR A 107 18.65 14.22 -5.67
C THR A 107 17.51 14.99 -6.33
N LEU A 108 16.89 14.44 -7.38
CA LEU A 108 15.73 15.06 -8.02
C LEU A 108 14.53 15.21 -7.07
N ALA A 109 14.26 14.20 -6.24
CA ALA A 109 13.22 14.29 -5.22
C ALA A 109 13.54 15.32 -4.14
N HIS A 110 14.81 15.44 -3.75
CA HIS A 110 15.31 16.44 -2.81
C HIS A 110 15.15 17.87 -3.37
N GLU A 111 15.51 18.09 -4.62
CA GLU A 111 15.31 19.36 -5.33
C GLU A 111 13.83 19.77 -5.37
N ILE A 112 12.94 18.83 -5.70
CA ILE A 112 11.49 19.06 -5.68
C ILE A 112 10.98 19.35 -4.26
N ALA A 113 11.61 18.78 -3.23
CA ALA A 113 11.26 19.06 -1.85
C ALA A 113 11.51 20.52 -1.47
N HIS A 114 12.62 21.13 -1.90
CA HIS A 114 12.87 22.55 -1.64
C HIS A 114 11.77 23.45 -2.21
N ILE A 115 11.22 23.10 -3.37
CA ILE A 115 10.07 23.79 -3.97
C ILE A 115 8.81 23.60 -3.12
N TYR A 116 8.46 22.35 -2.79
CA TYR A 116 7.22 22.03 -2.06
C TYR A 116 7.20 22.51 -0.60
N LEU A 117 8.38 22.60 0.03
CA LEU A 117 8.54 23.10 1.38
C LEU A 117 8.71 24.63 1.43
N GLY A 118 8.79 25.30 0.29
CA GLY A 118 8.91 26.76 0.22
C GLY A 118 10.29 27.29 0.60
N HIS A 119 11.33 26.45 0.56
CA HIS A 119 12.70 26.86 0.93
C HIS A 119 13.27 27.95 0.01
N HIS A 120 12.74 28.09 -1.21
CA HIS A 120 13.14 29.15 -2.15
C HIS A 120 12.33 30.45 -2.02
N GLU A 121 11.40 30.56 -1.05
CA GLU A 121 10.62 31.78 -0.85
C GLU A 121 11.47 32.93 -0.27
N LEU A 122 12.52 32.60 0.48
CA LEU A 122 13.50 33.55 1.01
C LEU A 122 14.88 33.29 0.37
N PRO A 123 15.61 34.34 -0.06
CA PRO A 123 16.99 34.22 -0.52
C PRO A 123 17.89 33.68 0.59
N ASP A 124 18.90 32.89 0.22
CA ASP A 124 19.82 32.26 1.19
C ASP A 124 20.63 33.29 1.98
N GLU A 125 20.89 34.48 1.42
CA GLU A 125 21.58 35.57 2.13
C GLU A 125 20.77 36.10 3.33
N CYS A 126 19.47 35.83 3.36
CA CYS A 126 18.57 36.21 4.45
C CYS A 126 18.43 35.12 5.52
N LYS A 127 19.10 33.97 5.35
CA LYS A 127 19.01 32.81 6.24
C LYS A 127 20.29 32.63 7.04
N SER A 128 20.18 32.12 8.26
CA SER A 128 21.37 31.69 9.01
C SER A 128 21.92 30.38 8.42
N GLU A 129 23.19 30.06 8.71
CA GLU A 129 23.75 28.76 8.34
C GLU A 129 22.95 27.60 8.97
N GLU A 130 22.45 27.79 10.18
CA GLU A 130 21.60 26.82 10.87
C GLU A 130 20.26 26.61 10.15
N ASP A 131 19.65 27.67 9.63
CA ASP A 131 18.39 27.57 8.87
C ASP A 131 18.60 26.78 7.58
N ILE A 132 19.65 27.09 6.82
CA ILE A 132 20.00 26.37 5.59
C ILE A 132 20.26 24.88 5.91
N LYS A 133 21.02 24.59 6.98
CA LYS A 133 21.27 23.20 7.42
C LYS A 133 19.98 22.47 7.75
N ILE A 134 18.99 23.13 8.36
CA ILE A 134 17.68 22.51 8.65
C ILE A 134 16.92 22.27 7.35
N GLU A 135 16.83 23.26 6.46
CA GLU A 135 16.12 23.13 5.17
C GLU A 135 16.64 21.95 4.32
N GLU A 136 17.95 21.73 4.29
CA GLU A 136 18.58 20.56 3.65
C GLU A 136 18.13 19.22 4.29
N LEU A 137 18.06 19.17 5.63
CA LEU A 137 17.58 17.98 6.34
C LEU A 137 16.09 17.70 6.06
N GLU A 138 15.30 18.75 5.87
CA GLU A 138 13.88 18.63 5.55
C GLU A 138 13.65 18.16 4.13
N ALA A 139 14.42 18.66 3.17
CA ALA A 139 14.41 18.17 1.81
C ALA A 139 14.84 16.69 1.72
N ASP A 140 15.89 16.29 2.45
CA ASP A 140 16.30 14.90 2.61
C ASP A 140 15.17 14.02 3.19
N GLU A 141 14.48 14.48 4.24
CA GLU A 141 13.39 13.73 4.87
C GLU A 141 12.15 13.65 3.99
N PHE A 142 11.80 14.72 3.27
CA PHE A 142 10.71 14.70 2.28
C PHE A 142 11.00 13.69 1.17
N ALA A 143 12.18 13.75 0.55
CA ALA A 143 12.60 12.83 -0.50
C ALA A 143 12.60 11.38 0.00
N GLY A 144 13.12 11.15 1.22
CA GLY A 144 13.12 9.84 1.87
C GLY A 144 11.71 9.29 2.10
N ARG A 145 10.77 10.11 2.57
CA ARG A 145 9.37 9.72 2.77
C ARG A 145 8.65 9.39 1.47
N LEU A 146 8.93 10.15 0.42
CA LEU A 146 8.25 10.03 -0.87
C LEU A 146 8.76 8.82 -1.66
N LEU A 147 10.08 8.65 -1.75
CA LEU A 147 10.71 7.54 -2.47
C LEU A 147 10.59 6.22 -1.72
N MET A 148 10.70 6.25 -0.39
CA MET A 148 10.63 5.06 0.47
C MET A 148 9.58 5.27 1.60
N PRO A 149 8.28 5.19 1.27
CA PRO A 149 7.21 5.29 2.25
C PRO A 149 7.39 4.26 3.37
N LYS A 150 7.12 4.68 4.61
CA LYS A 150 7.30 3.84 5.81
C LYS A 150 6.63 2.48 5.63
N GLU A 151 5.35 2.46 5.30
CA GLU A 151 4.56 1.23 5.19
C GLU A 151 5.07 0.27 4.10
N LYS A 152 5.78 0.77 3.08
CA LYS A 152 6.37 -0.07 2.02
C LYS A 152 7.73 -0.61 2.43
N ILE A 153 8.61 0.26 2.92
CA ILE A 153 9.97 -0.17 3.27
C ILE A 153 9.97 -1.07 4.51
N THR A 154 9.03 -0.91 5.44
CA THR A 154 9.02 -1.71 6.68
C THR A 154 8.46 -3.12 6.53
N THR A 155 7.75 -3.40 5.43
CA THR A 155 7.20 -4.73 5.13
C THR A 155 8.01 -5.49 4.09
N CYS A 156 9.02 -4.85 3.49
CA CYS A 156 9.90 -5.49 2.53
C CYS A 156 10.64 -6.68 3.14
N ASN A 157 10.91 -7.67 2.31
CA ASN A 157 11.83 -8.75 2.59
C ASN A 157 13.25 -8.27 2.28
N PHE A 158 14.07 -8.08 3.31
CA PHE A 158 15.42 -7.53 3.18
C PHE A 158 16.44 -8.62 2.79
N THR A 159 16.39 -9.09 1.53
CA THR A 159 17.39 -10.07 1.05
C THR A 159 18.80 -9.49 1.02
N SER A 160 18.92 -8.21 0.66
CA SER A 160 20.12 -7.40 0.78
C SER A 160 19.75 -5.92 0.68
N ILE A 161 20.57 -5.03 1.24
CA ILE A 161 20.37 -3.59 1.10
C ILE A 161 20.45 -3.16 -0.38
N ALA A 162 21.30 -3.80 -1.17
CA ALA A 162 21.44 -3.53 -2.60
C ALA A 162 20.14 -3.83 -3.36
N ASN A 163 19.49 -4.97 -3.08
CA ASN A 163 18.24 -5.36 -3.74
C ASN A 163 17.08 -4.44 -3.33
N VAL A 164 17.02 -4.03 -2.06
CA VAL A 164 16.03 -3.05 -1.60
C VAL A 164 16.26 -1.69 -2.24
N ALA A 165 17.51 -1.22 -2.31
CA ALA A 165 17.86 0.04 -2.96
C ALA A 165 17.51 0.03 -4.45
N GLU A 166 17.76 -1.09 -5.14
CA GLU A 166 17.29 -1.34 -6.49
C GLU A 166 15.77 -1.25 -6.61
N LYS A 167 15.05 -1.96 -5.75
CA LYS A 167 13.59 -2.02 -5.79
C LYS A 167 12.93 -0.65 -5.57
N PHE A 168 13.57 0.26 -4.83
CA PHE A 168 13.10 1.63 -4.61
C PHE A 168 13.74 2.68 -5.53
N ASN A 169 14.59 2.29 -6.50
CA ASN A 169 15.35 3.21 -7.35
C ASN A 169 16.16 4.27 -6.56
N VAL A 170 16.83 3.86 -5.48
CA VAL A 170 17.69 4.73 -4.67
C VAL A 170 19.08 4.13 -4.48
N SER A 171 19.99 4.87 -3.83
CA SER A 171 21.28 4.32 -3.41
C SER A 171 21.14 3.51 -2.12
N GLU A 172 22.04 2.56 -1.90
CA GLU A 172 22.12 1.80 -0.64
C GLU A 172 22.21 2.71 0.59
N TRP A 173 22.96 3.82 0.46
CA TRP A 173 23.07 4.83 1.51
C TRP A 173 21.74 5.48 1.88
N ALA A 174 20.88 5.73 0.89
CA ALA A 174 19.56 6.28 1.13
C ALA A 174 18.69 5.29 1.93
N VAL A 175 18.76 3.99 1.61
CA VAL A 175 18.08 2.93 2.38
C VAL A 175 18.59 2.91 3.82
N PHE A 176 19.90 2.90 4.03
CA PHE A 176 20.50 2.92 5.37
C PHE A 176 20.02 4.12 6.20
N LYS A 177 20.13 5.33 5.64
CA LYS A 177 19.61 6.56 6.29
C LYS A 177 18.13 6.41 6.63
N ARG A 178 17.32 5.89 5.70
CA ARG A 178 15.87 5.72 5.90
C ARG A 178 15.56 4.73 7.03
N LEU A 179 16.27 3.61 7.12
CA LEU A 179 16.11 2.65 8.21
C LEU A 179 16.51 3.24 9.57
N SER A 180 17.61 4.01 9.62
CA SER A 180 18.02 4.76 10.81
C SER A 180 16.93 5.72 11.27
N ILE A 181 16.42 6.55 10.37
CA ILE A 181 15.34 7.52 10.60
C ILE A 181 14.07 6.83 11.14
N LEU A 182 13.71 5.67 10.59
CA LEU A 182 12.54 4.92 11.03
C LEU A 182 12.77 4.11 12.32
N ASN A 183 14.00 4.08 12.86
CA ASN A 183 14.43 3.17 13.92
C ASN A 183 14.13 1.69 13.58
N ARG A 184 14.37 1.30 12.32
CA ARG A 184 14.14 -0.05 11.79
C ARG A 184 15.42 -0.68 11.25
N ARG A 185 16.56 -0.41 11.90
CA ARG A 185 17.88 -0.91 11.47
C ARG A 185 17.98 -2.43 11.57
N GLU A 186 17.18 -3.06 12.42
CA GLU A 186 17.07 -4.52 12.55
C GLU A 186 16.53 -5.22 11.31
N LEU A 187 15.90 -4.48 10.37
CA LEU A 187 15.55 -5.01 9.05
C LEU A 187 16.80 -5.31 8.21
N ASN A 188 17.90 -4.60 8.44
CA ASN A 188 19.15 -4.93 7.78
C ASN A 188 19.73 -6.22 8.37
N GLY A 189 19.69 -7.30 7.58
CA GLY A 189 20.11 -8.62 8.03
C GLY A 189 19.03 -9.39 8.79
N SER A 190 17.76 -8.97 8.71
CA SER A 190 16.64 -9.78 9.20
C SER A 190 16.53 -11.09 8.42
N GLU A 191 15.95 -12.12 9.05
CA GLU A 191 15.62 -13.36 8.36
C GLU A 191 14.70 -13.08 7.15
N THR A 192 15.07 -13.64 6.02
CA THR A 192 14.29 -13.53 4.78
C THR A 192 13.25 -14.64 4.71
N PHE A 193 12.12 -14.34 4.10
CA PHE A 193 11.03 -15.30 3.90
C PHE A 193 10.69 -15.46 2.41
N LEU A 194 9.87 -16.48 2.09
CA LEU A 194 9.44 -16.73 0.72
C LEU A 194 8.45 -15.65 0.26
N VAL A 195 8.70 -15.09 -0.92
CA VAL A 195 7.87 -14.02 -1.49
C VAL A 195 7.83 -14.15 -3.00
N CYS A 196 6.66 -14.29 -3.60
CA CYS A 196 6.53 -14.41 -5.05
C CYS A 196 7.04 -13.13 -5.74
N GLU A 197 8.00 -13.25 -6.66
CA GLU A 197 8.55 -12.08 -7.36
C GLU A 197 7.57 -11.43 -8.33
N ASN A 198 6.59 -12.19 -8.84
CA ASN A 198 5.61 -11.70 -9.81
C ASN A 198 4.45 -10.94 -9.14
N CYS A 199 3.85 -11.50 -8.09
CA CYS A 199 2.66 -10.93 -7.45
C CYS A 199 2.88 -10.48 -6.01
N GLU A 200 4.10 -10.60 -5.48
CA GLU A 200 4.50 -10.14 -4.15
C GLU A 200 3.84 -10.93 -3.01
N ASN A 201 3.14 -12.03 -3.31
CA ASN A 201 2.48 -12.87 -2.31
C ASN A 201 3.50 -13.41 -1.29
N ILE A 202 3.19 -13.23 -0.01
CA ILE A 202 4.00 -13.69 1.13
C ILE A 202 3.51 -15.00 1.74
N GLU A 203 2.31 -15.47 1.37
CA GLU A 203 1.74 -16.71 1.88
C GLU A 203 2.13 -17.86 0.95
N ILE A 204 3.38 -18.30 1.06
CA ILE A 204 3.95 -19.40 0.27
C ILE A 204 4.38 -20.51 1.21
N ASN A 205 3.89 -21.72 0.97
CA ASN A 205 4.41 -22.92 1.61
C ASN A 205 5.68 -23.35 0.84
N PRO A 206 6.80 -23.71 1.53
CA PRO A 206 7.97 -24.29 0.88
C PRO A 206 7.69 -25.51 -0.04
N GLU A 207 6.58 -26.21 0.18
CA GLU A 207 6.12 -27.35 -0.64
C GLU A 207 5.28 -26.94 -1.86
N ASP A 208 5.00 -25.65 -2.05
CA ASP A 208 4.24 -25.15 -3.20
C ASP A 208 5.14 -25.07 -4.44
N ASN A 209 4.74 -25.73 -5.53
CA ASN A 209 5.42 -25.62 -6.84
C ASN A 209 4.99 -24.36 -7.60
N TYR A 210 3.81 -23.82 -7.30
CA TYR A 210 3.22 -22.67 -7.99
C TYR A 210 2.67 -21.66 -6.99
N CYS A 211 2.73 -20.38 -7.35
CA CYS A 211 2.14 -19.34 -6.54
C CYS A 211 0.60 -19.45 -6.57
N LYS A 212 -0.02 -19.69 -5.41
CA LYS A 212 -1.49 -19.77 -5.28
C LYS A 212 -2.26 -18.53 -5.76
N ILE A 213 -1.58 -17.38 -5.88
CA ILE A 213 -2.19 -16.11 -6.28
C ILE A 213 -2.06 -15.85 -7.79
N CYS A 214 -0.88 -16.01 -8.38
CA CYS A 214 -0.64 -15.67 -9.78
C CYS A 214 -0.34 -16.85 -10.70
N GLY A 215 -0.20 -18.07 -10.16
CA GLY A 215 0.01 -19.29 -10.94
C GLY A 215 1.41 -19.43 -11.54
N ILE A 216 2.35 -18.52 -11.25
CA ILE A 216 3.73 -18.67 -11.70
C ILE A 216 4.40 -19.84 -10.96
N HIS A 217 5.22 -20.62 -11.67
CA HIS A 217 6.07 -21.61 -11.05
C HIS A 217 7.02 -20.94 -10.05
N LEU A 218 7.12 -21.49 -8.86
CA LEU A 218 8.00 -21.03 -7.80
C LEU A 218 9.32 -21.80 -7.93
N GLU A 219 10.38 -21.09 -8.31
CA GLU A 219 11.73 -21.65 -8.18
C GLU A 219 12.05 -21.94 -6.71
N GLU A 220 12.98 -22.84 -6.45
CA GLU A 220 13.36 -23.20 -5.09
C GLU A 220 13.94 -21.96 -4.36
N GLY A 221 13.33 -21.60 -3.22
CA GLY A 221 13.83 -20.51 -2.38
C GLY A 221 13.56 -19.09 -2.90
N VAL A 222 12.53 -18.88 -3.73
CA VAL A 222 12.11 -17.54 -4.21
C VAL A 222 11.95 -16.54 -3.05
N ARG A 223 12.69 -15.43 -3.11
CA ARG A 223 12.76 -14.38 -2.07
C ARG A 223 12.57 -12.98 -2.68
N GLY A 224 11.38 -12.71 -3.23
CA GLY A 224 11.02 -11.37 -3.68
C GLY A 224 11.13 -10.30 -2.58
N ILE A 225 11.31 -9.04 -3.00
CA ILE A 225 11.58 -7.91 -2.07
C ILE A 225 10.30 -7.25 -1.56
N THR A 226 9.39 -6.91 -2.47
CA THR A 226 8.13 -6.28 -2.10
C THR A 226 7.11 -7.33 -1.72
N THR A 227 6.26 -6.97 -0.77
CA THR A 227 5.33 -7.90 -0.14
C THR A 227 3.90 -7.43 -0.33
N MET A 228 3.01 -8.40 -0.47
CA MET A 228 1.58 -8.21 -0.61
C MET A 228 0.85 -9.36 0.09
N LYS A 229 -0.15 -8.99 0.89
CA LYS A 229 -1.09 -9.94 1.47
C LYS A 229 -2.42 -9.86 0.72
N TYR A 230 -2.81 -10.96 0.09
CA TYR A 230 -4.07 -11.08 -0.65
C TYR A 230 -5.18 -11.55 0.30
N ASN A 231 -5.74 -10.61 1.06
CA ASN A 231 -6.82 -10.86 2.03
C ASN A 231 -8.22 -10.59 1.46
N ASP A 232 -8.37 -10.72 0.14
CA ASP A 232 -9.61 -10.56 -0.61
C ASP A 232 -10.35 -11.90 -0.84
N GLY A 233 -9.83 -12.99 -0.28
CA GLY A 233 -10.46 -14.31 -0.33
C GLY A 233 -11.41 -14.59 0.83
N TYR A 234 -11.93 -15.81 0.83
CA TYR A 234 -12.95 -16.27 1.77
C TYR A 234 -12.34 -17.12 2.89
N GLU A 235 -12.88 -16.99 4.09
CA GLU A 235 -12.45 -17.79 5.23
C GLU A 235 -12.87 -19.24 5.04
N ILE A 236 -11.93 -20.17 5.18
CA ILE A 236 -12.14 -21.61 5.07
C ILE A 236 -12.00 -22.26 6.45
N ASN A 237 -12.97 -23.11 6.81
CA ASN A 237 -12.89 -24.00 7.95
C ASN A 237 -11.85 -25.10 7.65
N GLN A 238 -10.83 -25.21 8.49
CA GLN A 238 -9.67 -26.09 8.25
C GLN A 238 -10.00 -27.58 8.39
N ASP A 239 -11.06 -27.93 9.13
CA ASP A 239 -11.47 -29.33 9.34
C ASP A 239 -12.27 -29.85 8.15
N THR A 240 -13.07 -28.99 7.52
CA THR A 240 -13.97 -29.34 6.42
C THR A 240 -13.47 -28.89 5.04
N ASN A 241 -12.49 -27.99 4.96
CA ASN A 241 -12.03 -27.30 3.75
C ASN A 241 -13.10 -26.47 3.04
N ARG A 242 -14.18 -26.13 3.74
CA ARG A 242 -15.30 -25.37 3.21
C ARG A 242 -15.26 -23.92 3.68
N VAL A 243 -15.83 -23.01 2.90
CA VAL A 243 -16.06 -21.63 3.38
C VAL A 243 -16.92 -21.58 4.65
N VAL A 244 -16.58 -20.67 5.56
CA VAL A 244 -17.38 -20.38 6.78
C VAL A 244 -18.63 -19.57 6.43
N THR A 245 -18.59 -18.81 5.35
CA THR A 245 -19.69 -17.96 4.88
C THR A 245 -19.80 -18.07 3.37
N CYS A 246 -21.02 -18.20 2.84
CA CYS A 246 -21.24 -18.31 1.40
C CYS A 246 -20.70 -17.05 0.69
N PRO A 247 -19.78 -17.20 -0.27
CA PRO A 247 -19.11 -16.06 -0.91
C PRO A 247 -20.06 -15.25 -1.81
N ASN A 248 -21.16 -15.85 -2.27
CA ASN A 248 -22.11 -15.20 -3.17
C ASN A 248 -23.24 -14.47 -2.43
N CYS A 249 -23.76 -15.03 -1.33
CA CYS A 249 -24.94 -14.46 -0.66
C CYS A 249 -24.77 -14.14 0.83
N GLY A 250 -23.61 -14.45 1.43
CA GLY A 250 -23.34 -14.18 2.83
C GLY A 250 -23.96 -15.17 3.83
N ASN A 251 -24.65 -16.22 3.37
CA ASN A 251 -25.24 -17.23 4.25
C ASN A 251 -24.18 -17.89 5.14
N THR A 252 -24.34 -17.80 6.47
CA THR A 252 -23.46 -18.45 7.45
C THR A 252 -24.01 -19.79 7.94
N ASP A 253 -25.30 -20.07 7.72
CA ASP A 253 -25.94 -21.33 8.08
C ASP A 253 -25.51 -22.46 7.13
N ILE A 254 -24.34 -23.03 7.41
CA ILE A 254 -23.67 -24.03 6.58
C ILE A 254 -23.26 -25.23 7.44
N GLU A 255 -24.07 -26.29 7.42
CA GLU A 255 -23.76 -27.58 8.04
C GLU A 255 -22.80 -28.45 7.22
N ASP A 256 -21.97 -29.29 7.87
CA ASP A 256 -20.89 -30.14 7.30
C ASP A 256 -21.23 -30.94 6.04
N HIS A 257 -22.49 -31.35 5.87
CA HIS A 257 -22.91 -32.13 4.71
C HIS A 257 -23.24 -31.26 3.47
N HIS A 258 -23.36 -29.94 3.61
CA HIS A 258 -23.63 -29.02 2.52
C HIS A 258 -22.40 -28.82 1.63
N HIS A 259 -22.55 -29.16 0.34
CA HIS A 259 -21.56 -28.88 -0.71
C HIS A 259 -21.84 -27.58 -1.47
N ASN A 260 -23.12 -27.21 -1.54
CA ASN A 260 -23.61 -25.99 -2.14
C ASN A 260 -24.38 -25.21 -1.09
N CYS A 261 -24.38 -23.88 -1.22
CA CYS A 261 -25.19 -23.01 -0.38
C CYS A 261 -26.68 -23.33 -0.58
N ILE A 262 -27.39 -23.58 0.52
CA ILE A 262 -28.83 -23.87 0.51
C ILE A 262 -29.69 -22.66 0.07
N ILE A 263 -29.14 -21.45 0.12
CA ILE A 263 -29.84 -20.21 -0.25
C ILE A 263 -29.68 -19.89 -1.74
N CYS A 264 -28.44 -19.97 -2.27
CA CYS A 264 -28.15 -19.49 -3.63
C CYS A 264 -27.50 -20.54 -4.56
N GLY A 265 -27.28 -21.76 -4.09
CA GLY A 265 -26.69 -22.85 -4.88
C GLY A 265 -25.18 -22.77 -5.11
N GLN A 266 -24.50 -21.73 -4.61
CA GLN A 266 -23.07 -21.54 -4.77
C GLN A 266 -22.26 -22.69 -4.16
N PHE A 267 -21.34 -23.28 -4.94
CA PHE A 267 -20.43 -24.30 -4.44
C PHE A 267 -19.46 -23.72 -3.39
N LEU A 268 -19.23 -24.47 -2.30
CA LEU A 268 -18.66 -23.96 -1.05
C LEU A 268 -17.18 -24.33 -0.80
N PHE A 269 -16.55 -25.07 -1.71
CA PHE A 269 -15.13 -25.45 -1.61
C PHE A 269 -14.32 -24.69 -2.65
N ASN A 270 -13.08 -24.32 -2.32
CA ASN A 270 -12.12 -23.88 -3.32
C ASN A 270 -11.34 -25.10 -3.81
N GLU A 271 -11.50 -25.49 -5.06
CA GLU A 271 -10.94 -26.75 -5.60
C GLU A 271 -10.15 -26.49 -6.87
N CYS A 272 -9.17 -27.36 -7.13
CA CYS A 272 -8.36 -27.34 -8.34
C CYS A 272 -9.24 -27.67 -9.54
N SER A 273 -9.10 -26.92 -10.64
CA SER A 273 -9.84 -27.22 -11.86
C SER A 273 -9.27 -28.39 -12.67
N ASN A 274 -8.14 -28.97 -12.23
CA ASN A 274 -7.53 -30.14 -12.86
C ASN A 274 -7.69 -31.36 -11.93
N ASP A 275 -8.57 -32.27 -12.32
CA ASP A 275 -8.90 -33.49 -11.56
C ASP A 275 -7.81 -34.55 -11.60
N HIS A 276 -6.86 -34.47 -12.53
CA HIS A 276 -6.03 -35.63 -12.87
C HIS A 276 -4.83 -35.88 -11.94
N ASP A 277 -4.31 -34.87 -11.23
CA ASP A 277 -3.02 -35.02 -10.51
C ASP A 277 -2.94 -34.33 -9.15
N CYS A 278 -4.04 -33.74 -8.66
CA CYS A 278 -3.99 -32.87 -7.48
C CYS A 278 -4.61 -33.50 -6.23
N GLY A 279 -5.56 -34.44 -6.34
CA GLY A 279 -6.22 -35.02 -5.17
C GLY A 279 -6.92 -33.98 -4.27
N ASN A 280 -7.21 -34.36 -3.02
CA ASN A 280 -7.89 -33.52 -2.03
C ASN A 280 -6.92 -32.56 -1.30
N ILE A 281 -6.23 -31.70 -2.05
CA ILE A 281 -5.40 -30.66 -1.41
C ILE A 281 -6.33 -29.60 -0.81
N ASN A 282 -6.04 -29.16 0.41
CA ASN A 282 -6.71 -28.00 0.98
C ASN A 282 -6.23 -26.73 0.25
N ILE A 283 -7.09 -26.17 -0.61
CA ILE A 283 -6.79 -24.95 -1.34
C ILE A 283 -7.38 -23.75 -0.57
N PRO A 284 -6.55 -22.79 -0.13
CA PRO A 284 -7.02 -21.63 0.65
C PRO A 284 -8.06 -20.79 -0.09
N GLY A 285 -8.95 -20.10 0.63
CA GLY A 285 -10.04 -19.35 0.00
C GLY A 285 -9.63 -18.06 -0.72
N ASN A 286 -8.34 -17.68 -0.67
CA ASN A 286 -7.74 -16.63 -1.49
C ASN A 286 -6.96 -17.14 -2.70
N ALA A 287 -6.84 -18.46 -2.85
CA ALA A 287 -6.10 -19.09 -3.94
C ALA A 287 -6.90 -19.03 -5.25
N ARG A 288 -6.25 -18.47 -6.27
CA ARG A 288 -6.71 -18.38 -7.66
C ARG A 288 -6.18 -19.53 -8.51
N TYR A 289 -5.08 -20.12 -8.06
CA TYR A 289 -4.38 -21.21 -8.72
C TYR A 289 -4.01 -22.28 -7.69
N CYS A 290 -4.00 -23.53 -8.13
CA CYS A 290 -3.55 -24.67 -7.36
C CYS A 290 -2.04 -24.54 -7.12
N PRO A 291 -1.58 -24.58 -5.85
CA PRO A 291 -0.15 -24.46 -5.55
C PRO A 291 0.68 -25.67 -6.04
N GLN A 292 0.04 -26.79 -6.37
CA GLN A 292 0.73 -28.02 -6.78
C GLN A 292 0.91 -28.15 -8.29
N CYS A 293 -0.11 -27.82 -9.09
CA CYS A 293 -0.06 -27.99 -10.56
C CYS A 293 -0.20 -26.68 -11.36
N GLY A 294 -0.47 -25.56 -10.71
CA GLY A 294 -0.64 -24.26 -11.38
C GLY A 294 -1.97 -24.07 -12.13
N ALA A 295 -2.86 -25.06 -12.15
CA ALA A 295 -4.20 -24.91 -12.72
C ALA A 295 -5.04 -23.89 -11.94
N THR A 296 -6.02 -23.29 -12.59
CA THR A 296 -6.96 -22.37 -11.92
C THR A 296 -7.80 -23.07 -10.86
N THR A 297 -8.33 -22.32 -9.91
CA THR A 297 -9.30 -22.83 -8.96
C THR A 297 -10.73 -22.53 -9.40
N ASN A 298 -11.71 -23.26 -8.86
CA ASN A 298 -13.12 -22.98 -9.12
C ASN A 298 -13.55 -21.58 -8.62
N PHE A 299 -12.97 -21.03 -7.54
CA PHE A 299 -13.26 -19.66 -7.10
C PHE A 299 -12.79 -18.63 -8.13
N LYS A 300 -11.66 -18.87 -8.79
CA LYS A 300 -11.26 -18.06 -9.93
C LYS A 300 -12.21 -18.24 -11.11
N ASN A 301 -12.49 -19.48 -11.49
CA ASN A 301 -13.27 -19.80 -12.71
C ASN A 301 -14.74 -19.34 -12.63
N THR A 302 -15.31 -19.31 -11.42
CA THR A 302 -16.67 -18.82 -11.17
C THR A 302 -16.73 -17.30 -10.98
N GLY A 303 -15.59 -16.60 -10.97
CA GLY A 303 -15.52 -15.16 -10.79
C GLY A 303 -15.65 -14.68 -9.33
N LEU A 304 -15.71 -15.61 -8.36
CA LEU A 304 -15.68 -15.27 -6.92
C LEU A 304 -14.37 -14.59 -6.52
N LEU A 305 -13.26 -14.93 -7.18
CA LEU A 305 -11.98 -14.23 -7.09
C LEU A 305 -11.61 -13.64 -8.44
N ARG A 306 -11.46 -12.30 -8.50
CA ARG A 306 -10.96 -11.63 -9.70
C ARG A 306 -9.49 -11.93 -9.95
N ASP A 307 -8.98 -11.65 -11.15
CA ASP A 307 -7.54 -11.75 -11.42
C ASP A 307 -6.69 -10.95 -10.42
N TRP A 308 -5.50 -11.49 -10.13
CA TRP A 308 -4.67 -10.97 -9.05
C TRP A 308 -4.20 -9.54 -9.29
N GLN A 309 -4.03 -9.10 -10.55
CA GLN A 309 -3.65 -7.73 -10.87
C GLN A 309 -4.75 -6.74 -10.45
N LEU A 310 -6.01 -7.08 -10.73
CA LEU A 310 -7.17 -6.28 -10.32
C LEU A 310 -7.31 -6.28 -8.80
N ALA A 311 -7.19 -7.45 -8.17
CA ALA A 311 -7.23 -7.58 -6.71
C ALA A 311 -6.11 -6.80 -6.03
N ARG A 312 -4.89 -6.86 -6.55
CA ARG A 312 -3.77 -6.06 -6.06
C ARG A 312 -4.06 -4.57 -6.16
N GLY A 313 -4.62 -4.11 -7.29
CA GLY A 313 -5.06 -2.72 -7.45
C GLY A 313 -6.12 -2.33 -6.42
N ALA A 314 -7.10 -3.19 -6.18
CA ALA A 314 -8.15 -2.97 -5.19
C ALA A 314 -7.62 -2.89 -3.76
N LEU A 315 -6.74 -3.81 -3.38
CA LEU A 315 -6.14 -3.83 -2.06
C LEU A 315 -5.26 -2.59 -1.81
N LEU A 316 -4.54 -2.11 -2.84
CA LEU A 316 -3.78 -0.85 -2.74
C LEU A 316 -4.70 0.36 -2.59
N ASN A 317 -5.78 0.45 -3.37
CA ASN A 317 -6.78 1.52 -3.25
C ASN A 317 -7.49 1.50 -1.88
N LYS A 318 -7.74 0.30 -1.33
CA LYS A 318 -8.28 0.13 0.03
C LYS A 318 -7.32 0.65 1.09
N MET A 319 -6.03 0.33 0.99
CA MET A 319 -5.01 0.85 1.91
C MET A 319 -4.93 2.39 1.85
N GLU A 320 -4.95 2.96 0.63
CA GLU A 320 -4.96 4.42 0.43
C GLU A 320 -6.20 5.07 1.08
N PHE A 321 -7.38 4.48 0.88
CA PHE A 321 -8.62 4.94 1.50
C PHE A 321 -8.55 4.93 3.03
N GLU A 322 -8.01 3.86 3.63
CA GLU A 322 -7.83 3.75 5.08
C GLU A 322 -6.84 4.79 5.61
N ASP A 323 -5.73 5.00 4.91
CA ASP A 323 -4.69 5.97 5.27
C ASP A 323 -5.20 7.42 5.18
N ASP A 324 -6.02 7.72 4.17
CA ASP A 324 -6.67 9.02 4.00
C ASP A 324 -7.63 9.33 5.16
N ILE A 325 -8.41 8.33 5.59
CA ILE A 325 -9.30 8.46 6.75
C ILE A 325 -8.51 8.65 8.04
N CYS A 326 -7.40 7.93 8.20
CA CYS A 326 -6.56 8.06 9.39
C CYS A 326 -5.96 9.47 9.52
N GLY A 327 -5.70 10.17 8.41
CA GLY A 327 -5.15 11.51 8.42
C GLY A 327 -3.78 11.55 9.11
N THR A 328 -3.66 12.28 10.23
CA THR A 328 -2.44 12.29 11.06
C THR A 328 -2.47 11.28 12.21
N SER A 329 -3.59 10.58 12.40
CA SER A 329 -3.73 9.56 13.44
C SER A 329 -2.93 8.32 13.10
N THR A 330 -2.35 7.70 14.12
CA THR A 330 -1.67 6.40 14.03
C THR A 330 -2.61 5.22 14.32
N VAL A 331 -3.89 5.50 14.62
CA VAL A 331 -4.89 4.46 14.88
C VAL A 331 -5.36 3.88 13.56
N ASN A 332 -4.89 2.68 13.25
CA ASN A 332 -5.34 1.89 12.10
C ASN A 332 -5.38 0.42 12.54
N LYS A 333 -6.52 -0.02 13.10
CA LYS A 333 -6.63 -1.33 13.78
C LYS A 333 -7.91 -2.06 13.40
N LYS A 334 -7.79 -3.34 13.05
CA LYS A 334 -8.95 -4.24 12.91
C LYS A 334 -9.61 -4.39 14.30
N ILE A 335 -10.94 -4.37 14.34
CA ILE A 335 -11.68 -4.65 15.57
C ILE A 335 -11.72 -6.17 15.74
N GLU A 336 -10.97 -6.65 16.73
CA GLU A 336 -11.03 -8.05 17.15
C GLU A 336 -12.42 -8.36 17.71
N ASN A 337 -12.90 -9.59 17.49
CA ASN A 337 -14.22 -10.02 17.93
C ASN A 337 -15.38 -9.15 17.42
N TRP A 338 -15.25 -8.57 16.22
CA TRP A 338 -16.34 -7.82 15.57
C TRP A 338 -17.68 -8.59 15.56
N ILE A 339 -17.61 -9.92 15.47
CA ILE A 339 -18.78 -10.81 15.51
C ILE A 339 -19.60 -10.65 16.81
N CYS A 340 -19.00 -10.24 17.93
CA CYS A 340 -19.72 -9.97 19.17
C CYS A 340 -20.78 -8.88 18.99
N LEU A 341 -20.47 -7.81 18.25
CA LEU A 341 -21.46 -6.78 17.93
C LEU A 341 -22.64 -7.37 17.14
N VAL A 342 -22.35 -8.23 16.16
CA VAL A 342 -23.38 -8.86 15.33
C VAL A 342 -24.30 -9.76 16.16
N PHE A 343 -23.75 -10.50 17.14
CA PHE A 343 -24.54 -11.29 18.08
C PHE A 343 -25.32 -10.44 19.08
N THR A 344 -24.74 -9.36 19.60
CA THR A 344 -25.45 -8.41 20.49
C THR A 344 -26.66 -7.82 19.80
N LEU A 345 -26.55 -7.46 18.52
CA LEU A 345 -27.67 -6.93 17.74
C LEU A 345 -28.81 -7.94 17.59
N GLU A 346 -28.51 -9.22 17.42
CA GLU A 346 -29.52 -10.29 17.40
C GLU A 346 -30.22 -10.43 18.76
N ALA A 347 -29.44 -10.50 19.85
CA ALA A 347 -29.95 -10.64 21.20
C ALA A 347 -30.88 -9.47 21.63
N GLU A 348 -30.65 -8.29 21.08
CA GLU A 348 -31.45 -7.09 21.30
C GLU A 348 -32.60 -6.91 20.29
N ASN A 349 -32.87 -7.90 19.43
CA ASN A 349 -33.91 -7.89 18.39
C ASN A 349 -33.72 -6.86 17.26
N TYR A 350 -32.48 -6.44 16.98
CA TYR A 350 -32.15 -5.64 15.79
C TYR A 350 -31.92 -6.52 14.56
N ASN A 351 -32.88 -7.39 14.24
CA ASN A 351 -32.73 -8.46 13.24
C ASN A 351 -32.31 -7.95 11.86
N ILE A 352 -32.84 -6.81 11.41
CA ILE A 352 -32.44 -6.21 10.12
C ILE A 352 -30.96 -5.81 10.14
N LEU A 353 -30.49 -5.24 11.24
CA LEU A 353 -29.10 -4.77 11.34
C LEU A 353 -28.14 -5.96 11.48
N HIS A 354 -28.54 -6.97 12.25
CA HIS A 354 -27.85 -8.26 12.33
C HIS A 354 -27.65 -8.85 10.92
N THR A 355 -28.73 -9.04 10.15
CA THR A 355 -28.65 -9.60 8.78
C THR A 355 -27.76 -8.76 7.85
N LEU A 356 -27.83 -7.42 7.95
CA LEU A 356 -27.02 -6.55 7.09
C LEU A 356 -25.54 -6.53 7.46
N LEU A 357 -25.19 -6.85 8.71
CA LEU A 357 -23.81 -6.91 9.21
C LEU A 357 -23.27 -8.34 9.31
N GLU A 358 -24.06 -9.34 8.99
CA GLU A 358 -23.62 -10.73 8.96
C GLU A 358 -22.45 -10.90 7.97
N GLY A 359 -21.38 -11.57 8.41
CA GLY A 359 -20.14 -11.72 7.63
C GLY A 359 -19.33 -10.43 7.39
N SER A 360 -19.74 -9.29 7.98
CA SER A 360 -18.99 -8.04 7.88
C SER A 360 -17.76 -8.03 8.79
N THR A 361 -16.86 -7.05 8.56
CA THR A 361 -15.73 -6.80 9.46
C THR A 361 -15.61 -5.32 9.80
N GLY A 362 -15.20 -5.02 11.03
CA GLY A 362 -14.96 -3.66 11.52
C GLY A 362 -13.48 -3.32 11.60
N LYS A 363 -13.14 -2.08 11.26
CA LYS A 363 -11.80 -1.51 11.38
C LYS A 363 -11.87 -0.06 11.84
N LEU A 364 -11.06 0.30 12.83
CA LEU A 364 -10.96 1.67 13.33
C LEU A 364 -9.79 2.39 12.65
N CYS A 365 -10.09 3.44 11.89
CA CYS A 365 -9.16 4.29 11.17
C CYS A 365 -9.27 5.72 11.70
N GLY A 366 -8.28 6.17 12.49
CA GLY A 366 -8.40 7.41 13.26
C GLY A 366 -9.52 7.33 14.30
N ASP A 367 -10.50 8.21 14.16
CA ASP A 367 -11.76 8.21 14.91
C ASP A 367 -12.95 7.76 14.05
N THR A 368 -12.69 7.17 12.88
CA THR A 368 -13.72 6.69 11.94
C THR A 368 -13.79 5.16 11.98
N LEU A 369 -14.99 4.63 12.20
CA LEU A 369 -15.26 3.20 12.07
C LEU A 369 -15.53 2.86 10.61
N VAL A 370 -14.68 2.06 9.99
CA VAL A 370 -14.88 1.51 8.65
C VAL A 370 -15.43 0.09 8.76
N ILE A 371 -16.58 -0.15 8.14
CA ILE A 371 -17.26 -1.44 8.11
C ILE A 371 -17.20 -1.99 6.68
N TYR A 372 -16.57 -3.14 6.52
CA TYR A 372 -16.51 -3.85 5.25
C TYR A 372 -17.62 -4.88 5.19
N VAL A 373 -18.55 -4.72 4.25
CA VAL A 373 -19.66 -5.66 4.01
C VAL A 373 -19.47 -6.40 2.69
N ILE A 374 -20.11 -7.56 2.58
CA ILE A 374 -19.96 -8.48 1.44
C ILE A 374 -20.70 -7.95 0.20
N ASP A 375 -21.86 -7.32 0.41
CA ASP A 375 -22.78 -6.95 -0.67
C ASP A 375 -23.02 -5.43 -0.79
N THR A 376 -23.07 -4.94 -2.02
CA THR A 376 -23.27 -3.51 -2.31
C THR A 376 -24.68 -3.02 -1.94
N ASN A 377 -25.70 -3.88 -2.02
CA ASN A 377 -27.04 -3.53 -1.53
C ASN A 377 -27.06 -3.41 -0.01
N PHE A 378 -26.30 -4.24 0.71
CA PHE A 378 -26.15 -4.13 2.16
C PHE A 378 -25.51 -2.80 2.53
N LYS A 379 -24.41 -2.44 1.85
CA LYS A 379 -23.79 -1.11 1.97
C LYS A 379 -24.82 0.01 1.77
N ASN A 380 -25.58 -0.03 0.67
CA ASN A 380 -26.55 1.02 0.34
C ASN A 380 -27.67 1.13 1.40
N LYS A 381 -28.10 0.01 1.98
CA LYS A 381 -29.11 0.00 3.05
C LYS A 381 -28.56 0.55 4.36
N LEU A 382 -27.34 0.14 4.73
CA LEU A 382 -26.67 0.54 5.97
C LEU A 382 -26.20 1.99 5.95
N SER A 383 -25.94 2.57 4.77
CA SER A 383 -25.51 3.97 4.60
C SER A 383 -26.59 5.01 4.92
N LYS A 384 -27.75 4.60 5.43
CA LYS A 384 -28.80 5.52 5.90
C LYS A 384 -28.47 5.99 7.32
N ASP A 385 -28.60 7.29 7.58
CA ASP A 385 -28.23 7.94 8.85
C ASP A 385 -28.71 7.18 10.11
N LYS A 386 -29.96 6.71 10.09
CA LYS A 386 -30.54 5.96 11.22
C LYS A 386 -29.73 4.71 11.62
N TYR A 387 -29.13 4.01 10.64
CA TYR A 387 -28.34 2.81 10.91
C TYR A 387 -26.91 3.18 11.30
N ILE A 388 -26.33 4.19 10.66
CA ILE A 388 -25.02 4.74 11.01
C ILE A 388 -24.97 5.15 12.49
N ASP A 389 -25.94 5.94 12.94
CA ASP A 389 -26.01 6.39 14.33
C ASP A 389 -26.17 5.23 15.32
N LEU A 390 -27.03 4.26 14.99
CA LEU A 390 -27.26 3.08 15.82
C LEU A 390 -26.01 2.20 15.91
N ILE A 391 -25.35 1.92 14.78
CA ILE A 391 -24.11 1.13 14.75
C ILE A 391 -23.04 1.83 15.57
N ARG A 392 -22.89 3.16 15.41
CA ARG A 392 -21.93 3.94 16.20
C ARG A 392 -22.14 3.71 17.69
N VAL A 393 -23.35 3.96 18.20
CA VAL A 393 -23.66 3.81 19.64
C VAL A 393 -23.42 2.38 20.13
N LYS A 394 -23.80 1.38 19.34
CA LYS A 394 -23.62 -0.03 19.72
C LYS A 394 -22.15 -0.44 19.70
N ALA A 395 -21.39 -0.04 18.70
CA ALA A 395 -19.96 -0.33 18.60
C ALA A 395 -19.14 0.39 19.69
N GLU A 396 -19.48 1.63 20.04
CA GLU A 396 -18.84 2.35 21.16
C GLU A 396 -19.06 1.62 22.49
N ALA A 397 -20.28 1.13 22.72
CA ALA A 397 -20.62 0.37 23.93
C ALA A 397 -19.93 -1.00 23.97
N GLU A 398 -19.99 -1.78 22.89
CA GLU A 398 -19.44 -3.13 22.81
C GLU A 398 -17.91 -3.14 22.93
N PHE A 399 -17.22 -2.23 22.23
CA PHE A 399 -15.76 -2.27 22.12
C PHE A 399 -15.06 -1.22 22.99
N SER A 400 -15.80 -0.38 23.73
CA SER A 400 -15.23 0.70 24.55
C SER A 400 -14.31 1.64 23.75
N ILE A 401 -14.73 1.98 22.52
CA ILE A 401 -14.01 2.87 21.60
C ILE A 401 -14.78 4.17 21.40
N LYS A 402 -14.10 5.20 20.92
CA LYS A 402 -14.72 6.49 20.54
C LYS A 402 -14.78 6.60 19.02
N ILE A 403 -15.96 6.87 18.49
CA ILE A 403 -16.23 6.93 17.06
C ILE A 403 -16.84 8.29 16.71
N LYS A 404 -16.24 9.02 15.78
CA LYS A 404 -16.73 10.29 15.26
C LYS A 404 -17.55 10.11 13.98
N ASP A 405 -17.15 9.18 13.13
CA ASP A 405 -17.76 8.91 11.83
C ASP A 405 -17.83 7.40 11.58
N VAL A 406 -18.77 6.96 10.74
CA VAL A 406 -18.88 5.57 10.30
C VAL A 406 -18.94 5.53 8.79
N LYS A 407 -18.06 4.75 8.17
CA LYS A 407 -18.04 4.51 6.73
C LYS A 407 -18.30 3.05 6.44
N ILE A 408 -19.11 2.78 5.43
CA ILE A 408 -19.39 1.43 4.97
C ILE A 408 -18.85 1.28 3.56
N ALA A 409 -18.07 0.23 3.35
CA ALA A 409 -17.42 -0.04 2.09
C ALA A 409 -17.56 -1.52 1.71
N THR A 410 -17.40 -1.81 0.43
CA THR A 410 -17.25 -3.17 -0.10
C THR A 410 -15.92 -3.27 -0.85
N MET A 411 -15.43 -4.47 -1.12
CA MET A 411 -14.24 -4.64 -1.98
C MET A 411 -14.48 -4.09 -3.40
N GLU A 412 -15.73 -4.08 -3.85
CA GLU A 412 -16.14 -3.51 -5.14
C GLU A 412 -15.81 -2.03 -5.28
N ASP A 413 -15.85 -1.26 -4.19
CA ASP A 413 -15.52 0.17 -4.19
C ASP A 413 -14.06 0.46 -4.56
N PHE A 414 -13.19 -0.53 -4.43
CA PHE A 414 -11.76 -0.35 -4.59
C PHE A 414 -11.22 -0.91 -5.91
N TYR A 415 -11.98 -1.74 -6.63
CA TYR A 415 -11.49 -2.26 -7.91
C TYR A 415 -11.22 -1.12 -8.90
N PRO A 416 -10.08 -1.16 -9.62
CA PRO A 416 -9.80 -0.16 -10.65
C PRO A 416 -10.91 -0.12 -11.70
N ILE A 417 -11.33 1.10 -12.07
CA ILE A 417 -12.24 1.30 -13.19
C ILE A 417 -11.47 0.93 -14.46
N ILE A 418 -11.90 -0.14 -15.13
CA ILE A 418 -11.34 -0.54 -16.43
C ILE A 418 -11.90 0.43 -17.46
N ASP A 419 -11.07 1.37 -17.89
CA ASP A 419 -11.37 2.23 -19.03
C ASP A 419 -11.10 1.41 -20.31
N LEU A 420 -12.16 0.75 -20.81
CA LEU A 420 -12.14 -0.09 -22.01
C LEU A 420 -11.71 0.66 -23.29
N SER A 421 -11.41 1.95 -23.23
CA SER A 421 -10.88 2.75 -24.34
C SER A 421 -9.35 2.66 -24.52
N LYS A 422 -8.60 2.03 -23.60
CA LYS A 422 -7.11 2.05 -23.60
C LYS A 422 -6.41 0.69 -23.78
N ASP A 423 -7.14 -0.42 -23.85
CA ASP A 423 -6.57 -1.79 -23.89
C ASP A 423 -6.26 -2.33 -25.30
N ASN A 424 -6.08 -1.47 -26.31
CA ASN A 424 -5.68 -1.92 -27.66
C ASN A 424 -4.15 -2.06 -27.86
N ASP A 425 -3.31 -1.75 -26.87
CA ASP A 425 -1.84 -1.67 -27.07
C ASP A 425 -1.00 -2.75 -26.36
N LEU A 426 -1.60 -3.83 -25.84
CA LEU A 426 -0.84 -4.93 -25.19
C LEU A 426 -1.26 -6.34 -25.64
N MET A 427 -1.40 -6.54 -26.95
CA MET A 427 -1.24 -7.86 -27.55
C MET A 427 -0.12 -7.80 -28.61
N PHE A 428 1.12 -8.07 -28.20
CA PHE A 428 2.17 -8.70 -29.01
C PHE A 428 3.17 -9.43 -28.13
#